data_AF-A0A6L3XP83-F1
#
_entry.id   AF-A0A6L3XP83-F1
#
_cell.length_a   1.000
_cell.length_b   1.000
_cell.length_c   1.000
_cell.angle_alpha   90.00
_cell.angle_beta   90.00
_cell.angle_gamma   90.00
#
_symmetry.space_group_name_H-M   'P 1'
#
loop_
_entity.id
_entity.type
_entity.pdbx_description
1 polymer ?
#
loop_
_entity_poly.entity_id
_entity_poly.type
_entity_poly.pdbx_seq_one_letter_code
_entity_poly.pdbx_strand_id
1 'polypeptide(L)'
;MTDNPNKKSLWDKIHIDPAMLLILLALLVYSALAIWSASGQDIGMMERKIGQIAMGLVIMVVMAQIPPRVYEGWAPYLYIFCIILLVAVDAFGAISKGAQRWLDLGIVRFQPSEIAKIAVPLMVARFINRDVCPPSLKNTAIALVLI
;
A
#
# COMPACT_ATOMS: atom_id res chain seq x y z
N MET A 1 11.87 39.49 8.52
CA MET A 1 11.25 38.17 8.66
C MET A 1 12.34 37.15 8.39
N THR A 2 12.98 36.67 9.45
CA THR A 2 14.16 35.80 9.36
C THR A 2 13.71 34.37 9.10
N ASP A 3 13.65 33.99 7.83
CA ASP A 3 13.65 32.58 7.45
C ASP A 3 14.95 31.95 7.95
N ASN A 4 14.83 31.08 8.95
CA ASN A 4 15.95 30.39 9.55
C ASN A 4 16.17 29.10 8.73
N PRO A 5 17.18 29.02 7.84
CA PRO A 5 17.30 27.97 6.82
C PRO A 5 17.73 26.60 7.38
N ASN A 6 17.82 26.45 8.70
CA ASN A 6 18.56 25.35 9.32
C ASN A 6 17.82 24.61 10.45
N LYS A 7 16.49 24.71 10.52
CA LYS A 7 15.68 23.79 11.33
C LYS A 7 14.93 22.85 10.41
N LYS A 8 15.63 21.87 9.82
CA LYS A 8 14.94 20.68 9.29
C LYS A 8 14.13 20.09 10.43
N SER A 9 12.81 20.16 10.31
CA SER A 9 11.90 19.65 11.31
C SER A 9 12.19 18.16 11.50
N LEU A 10 11.98 17.62 12.70
CA LEU A 10 12.14 16.18 12.93
C LEU A 10 11.29 15.37 11.94
N TRP A 11 10.14 15.93 11.56
CA TRP A 11 9.19 15.45 10.56
C TRP A 11 9.77 15.37 9.13
N ASP A 12 10.59 16.34 8.74
CA ASP A 12 11.27 16.33 7.43
C ASP A 12 12.35 15.26 7.36
N LYS A 13 12.99 14.94 8.50
CA LYS A 13 14.01 13.90 8.57
C LYS A 13 13.42 12.50 8.46
N ILE A 14 12.23 12.30 9.02
CA ILE A 14 11.50 11.03 8.97
C ILE A 14 10.60 10.90 7.75
N HIS A 15 10.54 11.92 6.87
CA HIS A 15 9.70 11.95 5.66
C HIS A 15 8.20 11.71 5.94
N ILE A 16 7.67 12.21 7.06
CA ILE A 16 6.27 12.06 7.44
C ILE A 16 5.63 13.43 7.59
N ASP A 17 4.52 13.66 6.88
CA ASP A 17 3.67 14.83 7.06
C ASP A 17 2.81 14.70 8.34
N PRO A 18 2.99 15.59 9.34
CA PRO A 18 2.23 15.55 10.59
C PRO A 18 0.72 15.66 10.41
N ALA A 19 0.26 16.44 9.42
CA ALA A 19 -1.17 16.65 9.19
C ALA A 19 -1.83 15.37 8.67
N MET A 20 -1.21 14.72 7.67
CA MET A 20 -1.66 13.42 7.17
C MET A 20 -1.60 12.34 8.25
N LEU A 21 -0.54 12.31 9.06
CA LEU A 21 -0.39 11.35 10.15
C LEU A 21 -1.53 11.49 11.18
N LEU A 22 -1.88 12.72 11.57
CA LEU A 22 -2.96 12.96 12.52
C LEU A 22 -4.30 12.46 11.99
N ILE A 23 -4.62 12.78 10.73
CA ILE A 23 -5.85 12.30 10.07
C ILE A 23 -5.89 10.77 10.02
N LEU A 24 -4.76 10.14 9.66
CA LEU A 24 -4.65 8.68 9.64
C LEU A 24 -4.88 8.08 11.03
N LEU A 25 -4.25 8.61 12.08
CA LEU A 25 -4.44 8.14 13.45
C LEU A 25 -5.90 8.30 13.93
N ALA A 26 -6.55 9.42 13.60
CA ALA A 26 -7.96 9.62 13.91
C ALA A 26 -8.86 8.58 13.22
N LEU A 27 -8.60 8.27 11.94
CA LEU A 27 -9.31 7.22 11.20
C LEU A 27 -9.07 5.83 11.80
N LEU A 28 -7.85 5.54 12.25
CA LEU A 28 -7.51 4.24 12.87
C LEU A 28 -8.23 4.07 14.22
N VAL A 29 -8.29 5.12 15.04
CA VAL A 29 -9.07 5.13 16.29
C VAL A 29 -10.55 4.93 16.01
N TYR A 30 -11.11 5.67 15.05
CA TYR A 30 -12.50 5.48 14.65
C TYR A 30 -12.78 4.05 14.17
N SER A 31 -11.89 3.48 13.34
CA SER A 31 -11.97 2.09 12.90
C SER A 31 -11.94 1.09 14.06
N ALA A 32 -11.10 1.32 15.08
CA ALA A 32 -11.05 0.45 16.26
C ALA A 32 -12.35 0.53 17.08
N LEU A 33 -12.90 1.74 17.27
CA LEU A 33 -14.19 1.94 17.95
C LEU A 33 -15.35 1.28 17.18
N ALA A 34 -15.35 1.40 15.85
CA ALA A 34 -16.35 0.78 15.00
C ALA A 34 -16.31 -0.76 15.13
N ILE A 35 -15.12 -1.37 15.13
CA ILE A 35 -14.98 -2.81 15.34
C ILE A 35 -15.41 -3.22 16.75
N TRP A 36 -15.02 -2.48 17.77
CA TRP A 36 -15.45 -2.74 19.15
C TRP A 36 -16.97 -2.75 19.30
N SER A 37 -17.63 -1.79 18.65
CA SER A 37 -19.10 -1.71 18.65
C SER A 37 -19.74 -2.84 17.84
N ALA A 38 -19.16 -3.23 16.70
CA ALA A 38 -19.73 -4.24 15.81
C ALA A 38 -19.44 -5.68 16.28
N SER A 39 -18.36 -5.90 17.04
CA SER A 39 -17.95 -7.22 17.53
C SER A 39 -18.67 -7.65 18.80
N GLY A 40 -19.50 -6.79 19.40
CA GLY A 40 -20.10 -7.05 20.69
C GLY A 40 -19.10 -7.02 21.84
N GLN A 41 -18.05 -6.17 21.74
CA GLN A 41 -17.00 -6.02 22.76
C GLN A 41 -16.09 -7.25 22.94
N ASP A 42 -15.92 -8.03 21.87
CA ASP A 42 -14.96 -9.15 21.84
C ASP A 42 -13.52 -8.64 21.96
N ILE A 43 -12.87 -8.97 23.08
CA ILE A 43 -11.48 -8.61 23.39
C ILE A 43 -10.50 -9.23 22.40
N GLY A 44 -10.70 -10.49 21.99
CA GLY A 44 -9.80 -11.19 21.08
C GLY A 44 -9.81 -10.58 19.67
N MET A 45 -10.97 -10.10 19.21
CA MET A 45 -11.04 -9.35 17.94
C MET A 45 -10.34 -7.99 18.06
N MET A 46 -10.46 -7.32 19.20
CA MET A 46 -9.80 -6.04 19.45
C MET A 46 -8.28 -6.18 19.52
N GLU A 47 -7.76 -7.19 20.21
CA GLU A 47 -6.32 -7.48 20.26
C GLU A 47 -5.74 -7.70 18.87
N ARG A 48 -6.42 -8.51 18.03
CA ARG A 48 -6.02 -8.72 16.63
C ARG A 48 -6.03 -7.42 15.84
N LYS A 49 -7.04 -6.56 16.04
CA LYS A 49 -7.14 -5.27 15.35
C LYS A 49 -6.02 -4.33 15.76
N ILE A 50 -5.72 -4.22 17.05
CA ILE A 50 -4.62 -3.41 17.55
C ILE A 50 -3.28 -3.91 17.01
N GLY A 51 -3.07 -5.24 17.01
CA GLY A 51 -1.87 -5.85 16.42
C GLY A 51 -1.70 -5.52 14.93
N GLN A 52 -2.78 -5.57 14.15
CA GLN A 52 -2.77 -5.18 12.73
C GLN A 52 -2.47 -3.69 12.53
N ILE A 53 -3.05 -2.82 13.36
CA ILE A 53 -2.80 -1.37 13.32
C ILE A 53 -1.32 -1.10 13.64
N ALA A 54 -0.79 -1.69 14.71
CA ALA A 54 0.60 -1.52 15.12
C ALA A 54 1.57 -2.00 14.03
N MET A 55 1.34 -3.19 13.48
CA MET A 55 2.14 -3.74 12.38
C MET A 55 2.08 -2.84 11.14
N GLY A 56 0.89 -2.35 10.77
CA GLY A 56 0.71 -1.43 9.65
C GLY A 56 1.45 -0.11 9.82
N LEU A 57 1.42 0.49 11.02
CA LEU A 57 2.16 1.71 11.33
C LEU A 57 3.68 1.50 11.27
N VAL A 58 4.19 0.37 11.77
CA VAL A 58 5.62 0.03 11.68
C VAL A 58 6.03 -0.10 10.21
N ILE A 59 5.27 -0.84 9.40
CA ILE A 59 5.54 -0.99 7.96
C ILE A 59 5.52 0.37 7.27
N MET A 60 4.52 1.21 7.57
CA MET A 60 4.42 2.55 7.01
C MET A 60 5.67 3.39 7.31
N VAL A 61 6.13 3.42 8.57
CA VAL A 61 7.32 4.20 8.97
C VAL A 61 8.57 3.69 8.24
N VAL A 62 8.75 2.37 8.15
CA VAL A 62 9.88 1.75 7.43
C VAL A 62 9.84 2.13 5.94
N MET A 63 8.68 1.99 5.30
CA MET A 63 8.52 2.31 3.88
C MET A 63 8.69 3.82 3.61
N ALA A 64 8.29 4.69 4.53
CA ALA A 64 8.49 6.14 4.41
C ALA A 64 9.97 6.54 4.39
N GLN A 65 10.88 5.73 4.97
CA GLN A 65 12.32 6.01 4.93
C GLN A 65 12.98 5.68 3.59
N ILE A 66 12.31 4.89 2.74
CA ILE A 66 12.88 4.45 1.46
C ILE A 66 12.65 5.54 0.40
N PRO A 67 13.70 5.99 -0.31
CA PRO A 67 13.54 7.07 -1.28
C PRO A 67 12.72 6.64 -2.52
N PRO A 68 11.91 7.55 -3.10
CA PRO A 68 11.06 7.27 -4.27
C PRO A 68 11.76 6.60 -5.47
N ARG A 69 13.04 6.93 -5.70
CA ARG A 69 13.85 6.36 -6.79
C ARG A 69 14.05 4.84 -6.66
N VAL A 70 14.06 4.31 -5.45
CA VAL A 70 14.16 2.86 -5.23
C VAL A 70 12.86 2.19 -5.71
N TYR A 71 11.71 2.73 -5.32
CA TYR A 71 10.42 2.22 -5.78
C TYR A 71 10.30 2.27 -7.31
N GLU A 72 10.74 3.37 -7.95
CA GLU A 72 10.78 3.47 -9.41
C GLU A 72 11.68 2.39 -10.06
N GLY A 73 12.83 2.08 -9.47
CA GLY A 73 13.70 1.00 -9.95
C GLY A 73 13.07 -0.39 -9.84
N TRP A 74 12.31 -0.63 -8.76
CA TRP A 74 11.69 -1.92 -8.45
C TRP A 74 10.32 -2.15 -9.10
N ALA A 75 9.67 -1.09 -9.58
CA ALA A 75 8.33 -1.14 -10.17
C ALA A 75 8.10 -2.27 -11.20
N PRO A 76 8.96 -2.47 -12.22
CA PRO A 76 8.71 -3.52 -13.23
C PRO A 76 8.79 -4.92 -12.62
N TYR A 77 9.70 -5.15 -11.67
CA TYR A 77 9.84 -6.44 -11.00
C TYR A 77 8.63 -6.73 -10.11
N LEU A 78 8.17 -5.73 -9.34
CA LEU A 78 6.96 -5.84 -8.52
C LEU A 78 5.71 -6.09 -9.38
N TYR A 79 5.60 -5.45 -10.53
CA TYR A 79 4.49 -5.64 -11.47
C TYR A 79 4.46 -7.06 -12.04
N ILE A 80 5.59 -7.56 -12.57
CA ILE A 80 5.69 -8.94 -13.09
C ILE A 80 5.40 -9.96 -11.99
N PHE A 81 5.98 -9.76 -10.80
CA PHE A 81 5.72 -10.61 -9.64
C PHE A 81 4.23 -10.61 -9.26
N CYS A 82 3.57 -9.45 -9.31
CA CYS A 82 2.15 -9.33 -9.05
C CYS A 82 1.30 -10.09 -10.08
N ILE A 83 1.62 -9.98 -11.37
CA ILE A 83 0.95 -10.76 -12.43
C ILE A 83 1.08 -12.26 -12.17
N ILE A 84 2.30 -12.73 -11.84
CA ILE A 84 2.53 -14.14 -11.52
C ILE A 84 1.66 -14.58 -10.33
N LEU A 85 1.58 -13.77 -9.28
CA LEU A 85 0.75 -14.08 -8.12
C LEU A 85 -0.75 -14.09 -8.44
N LEU A 86 -1.22 -13.20 -9.32
CA LEU A 86 -2.61 -13.19 -9.78
C LEU A 86 -2.94 -14.43 -10.59
N VAL A 87 -2.06 -14.86 -11.49
CA VAL A 87 -2.23 -16.13 -12.21
C VAL A 87 -2.18 -17.31 -11.25
N ALA A 88 -1.28 -17.28 -10.25
CA ALA A 88 -1.17 -18.34 -9.25
C ALA A 88 -2.42 -18.45 -8.37
N VAL A 89 -3.07 -17.33 -8.02
CA VAL A 89 -4.34 -17.37 -7.26
C VAL A 89 -5.48 -17.92 -8.08
N ASP A 90 -5.48 -17.71 -9.40
CA ASP A 90 -6.49 -18.27 -10.29
C ASP A 90 -6.30 -19.78 -10.49
N ALA A 91 -5.06 -20.25 -10.52
CA ALA A 91 -4.74 -21.67 -10.65
C ALA A 91 -4.84 -22.48 -9.34
N PHE A 92 -4.41 -21.91 -8.20
CA PHE A 92 -4.21 -22.64 -6.94
C PHE A 92 -4.87 -22.01 -5.71
N GLY A 93 -5.60 -20.91 -5.88
CA GLY A 93 -6.22 -20.20 -4.76
C GLY A 93 -7.29 -21.03 -4.07
N ALA A 94 -7.51 -20.75 -2.78
CA ALA A 94 -8.58 -21.38 -2.04
C ALA A 94 -9.91 -20.67 -2.34
N ILE A 95 -10.96 -21.44 -2.62
CA ILE A 95 -12.32 -20.92 -2.78
C ILE A 95 -12.80 -20.45 -1.40
N SER A 96 -13.04 -19.16 -1.23
CA SER A 96 -13.63 -18.59 -0.02
C SER A 96 -14.85 -17.76 -0.39
N LYS A 97 -16.02 -18.09 0.20
CA LYS A 97 -17.32 -17.47 -0.12
C LYS A 97 -17.67 -17.49 -1.64
N GLY A 98 -17.33 -18.57 -2.34
CA GLY A 98 -17.67 -18.76 -3.76
C GLY A 98 -16.75 -18.06 -4.76
N ALA A 99 -15.67 -17.42 -4.33
CA ALA A 99 -14.66 -16.83 -5.19
C ALA A 99 -13.24 -17.19 -4.74
N GLN A 100 -12.36 -17.47 -5.70
CA GLN A 100 -10.96 -17.80 -5.45
C GLN A 100 -10.16 -16.49 -5.30
N ARG A 101 -9.95 -16.02 -4.07
CA ARG A 101 -9.36 -14.69 -3.80
C ARG A 101 -8.15 -14.71 -2.89
N TRP A 102 -8.00 -15.78 -2.11
CA TRP A 102 -6.97 -15.90 -1.09
C TRP A 102 -6.08 -17.08 -1.44
N LEU A 103 -4.77 -16.82 -1.44
CA LEU A 103 -3.79 -17.88 -1.44
C LEU A 103 -3.57 -18.28 0.02
N ASP A 104 -4.03 -19.48 0.38
CA ASP A 104 -3.85 -20.02 1.73
C ASP A 104 -2.51 -20.77 1.77
N LEU A 105 -1.49 -20.12 2.32
CA LEU A 105 -0.15 -20.71 2.50
C LEU A 105 -0.07 -21.57 3.77
N GLY A 106 -1.20 -21.90 4.39
CA GLY A 106 -1.32 -22.70 5.62
C GLY A 106 -1.04 -21.92 6.91
N ILE A 107 -0.07 -21.00 6.88
CA ILE A 107 0.28 -20.13 8.02
C ILE A 107 -0.27 -18.72 7.84
N VAL A 108 -0.27 -18.22 6.61
CA VAL A 108 -0.72 -16.87 6.26
C VAL A 108 -1.65 -16.94 5.07
N ARG A 109 -2.77 -16.23 5.17
CA ARG A 109 -3.65 -15.99 4.03
C ARG A 109 -3.22 -14.71 3.36
N PHE A 110 -2.79 -14.83 2.11
CA PHE A 110 -2.27 -13.72 1.34
C PHE A 110 -3.20 -13.43 0.17
N GLN A 111 -3.51 -12.15 -0.05
CA GLN A 111 -4.38 -11.71 -1.14
C GLN A 111 -3.53 -10.96 -2.19
N PRO A 112 -3.27 -11.57 -3.37
CA PRO A 112 -2.44 -10.95 -4.41
C PRO A 112 -2.90 -9.59 -4.90
N SER A 113 -4.21 -9.33 -4.90
CA SER A 113 -4.75 -8.02 -5.28
C SER A 113 -4.33 -6.88 -4.35
N GLU A 114 -3.90 -7.17 -3.12
CA GLU A 114 -3.32 -6.16 -2.22
C GLU A 114 -1.99 -5.63 -2.75
N ILE A 115 -1.12 -6.49 -3.31
CA ILE A 115 0.11 -6.06 -3.98
C ILE A 115 -0.22 -5.31 -5.27
N ALA A 116 -1.24 -5.76 -6.03
CA ALA A 116 -1.62 -5.13 -7.29
C ALA A 116 -1.96 -3.63 -7.13
N LYS A 117 -2.65 -3.27 -6.04
CA LYS A 117 -3.00 -1.88 -5.71
C LYS A 117 -1.79 -0.96 -5.57
N ILE A 118 -0.60 -1.50 -5.33
CA ILE A 118 0.65 -0.73 -5.22
C ILE A 118 1.49 -0.89 -6.49
N ALA A 119 1.61 -2.11 -7.02
CA ALA A 119 2.47 -2.42 -8.15
C ALA A 119 2.00 -1.76 -9.46
N VAL A 120 0.68 -1.74 -9.71
CA VAL A 120 0.11 -1.20 -10.95
C VAL A 120 0.33 0.32 -11.05
N PRO A 121 -0.07 1.16 -10.06
CA PRO A 121 0.19 2.60 -10.14
C PRO A 121 1.67 2.93 -10.22
N LEU A 122 2.53 2.17 -9.52
CA LEU A 122 3.97 2.39 -9.54
C LEU A 122 4.58 2.10 -10.92
N MET A 123 4.12 1.03 -11.59
CA MET A 123 4.55 0.69 -12.95
C MET A 123 4.07 1.74 -13.96
N VAL A 124 2.82 2.16 -13.87
CA VAL A 124 2.25 3.21 -14.73
C VAL A 124 2.99 4.54 -14.53
N ALA A 125 3.25 4.94 -13.28
CA ALA A 125 4.00 6.15 -12.96
C ALA A 125 5.41 6.12 -13.57
N ARG A 126 6.12 5.00 -13.42
CA ARG A 126 7.45 4.81 -14.03
C ARG A 126 7.40 4.86 -15.55
N PHE A 127 6.38 4.26 -16.17
CA PHE A 127 6.23 4.23 -17.63
C PHE A 127 6.05 5.66 -18.17
N ILE A 128 5.15 6.44 -17.56
CA ILE A 128 4.87 7.82 -17.97
C ILE A 128 6.05 8.75 -17.64
N ASN A 129 6.77 8.54 -16.54
CA ASN A 129 7.91 9.38 -16.13
C ASN A 129 9.06 9.39 -17.17
N ARG A 130 9.11 8.40 -18.08
CA ARG A 130 10.13 8.29 -19.13
C ARG A 130 9.76 9.02 -20.42
N ASP A 131 8.52 9.50 -20.54
CA ASP A 131 8.06 10.25 -21.70
C ASP A 131 8.25 11.75 -21.55
N VAL A 132 8.36 12.44 -22.67
CA VAL A 132 8.27 13.90 -22.72
C VAL A 132 6.85 14.35 -22.41
N CYS A 133 6.70 15.34 -21.52
CA CYS A 133 5.41 15.95 -21.23
C CYS A 133 4.97 16.87 -22.39
N PRO A 134 3.69 16.85 -22.80
CA PRO A 134 2.61 15.94 -22.39
C PRO A 134 2.72 14.55 -23.04
N PRO A 135 2.29 13.47 -22.36
CA PRO A 135 2.35 12.12 -22.90
C PRO A 135 1.51 12.01 -24.17
N SER A 136 2.08 11.36 -25.19
CA SER A 136 1.36 11.13 -26.45
C SER A 136 0.14 10.24 -26.24
N LEU A 137 -0.90 10.40 -27.07
CA LEU A 137 -2.10 9.55 -27.00
C LEU A 137 -1.78 8.05 -27.05
N LYS A 138 -0.70 7.67 -27.77
CA LYS A 138 -0.23 6.28 -27.83
C LYS A 138 0.25 5.79 -26.46
N ASN A 139 1.01 6.60 -25.74
CA ASN A 139 1.55 6.23 -24.44
C ASN A 139 0.47 6.21 -23.37
N THR A 140 -0.52 7.11 -23.46
CA THR A 140 -1.72 7.05 -22.62
C THR A 140 -2.52 5.76 -22.86
N ALA A 141 -2.67 5.32 -24.12
CA ALA A 141 -3.32 4.05 -24.43
C ALA A 141 -2.53 2.85 -23.87
N ILE A 142 -1.19 2.85 -23.98
CA ILE A 142 -0.35 1.79 -23.40
C ILE A 142 -0.46 1.78 -21.87
N ALA A 143 -0.48 2.94 -21.23
CA ALA A 143 -0.67 3.06 -19.79
C ALA A 143 -2.01 2.48 -19.32
N LEU A 144 -3.08 2.65 -20.10
CA LEU A 144 -4.38 2.04 -19.84
C LEU A 144 -4.36 0.52 -19.96
N VAL A 145 -3.55 -0.03 -20.87
CA VAL A 145 -3.39 -1.50 -21.01
C VAL A 145 -2.63 -2.10 -19.83
N LEU A 146 -1.79 -1.33 -19.14
CA LEU A 146 -1.06 -1.80 -17.95
C LEU A 146 -1.94 -1.90 -16.69
N ILE A 147 -3.13 -1.30 -16.70
CA ILE A 147 -4.13 -1.30 -15.62
C ILE A 147 -5.05 -2.51 -15.78
#